data_AF-A0A4P5W9J8-F1
#
_entry.id   AF-A0A4P5W9J8-F1
#
_cell.length_a   1.000
_cell.length_b   1.000
_cell.length_c   1.000
_cell.angle_alpha   90.00
_cell.angle_beta   90.00
_cell.angle_gamma   90.00
#
_symmetry.space_group_name_H-M   'P 1'
#
loop_
_entity.id
_entity.type
_entity.pdbx_description
1 polymer ?
#
loop_
_entity_poly.entity_id
_entity_poly.type
_entity_poly.pdbx_seq_one_letter_code
_entity_poly.pdbx_strand_id
1 'polypeptide(L)'
;MTNQIKTGYKKTEIGVIPEDWEVKKLGEVCAMKSGEGITSQSIDEHSEYPCYGGNGLRGFTKRFTHDGRYALIGRQGALCGNVSNVEGKFFASEHAVVVTPFAQTDVQWLTPVLREMKLNQYSESSAQPGLSISKVLQLRLSIPSSKQEQTAIAAALSDVDALMGELDKLIAKKRDIKQATMQQLLTGKKRLVGFSGEWAVKRLGELATFFSGGTPSTSVAEYYNGNIP
;
A
#
# COMPACT_ATOMS: atom_id res chain seq x y z
N MET A 1 37.14 0.80 2.13
CA MET A 1 36.70 1.74 1.09
C MET A 1 36.08 2.93 1.80
N THR A 2 36.69 4.10 1.70
CA THR A 2 36.15 5.34 2.30
C THR A 2 34.83 5.66 1.60
N ASN A 3 33.73 5.59 2.35
CA ASN A 3 32.40 5.97 1.87
C ASN A 3 32.41 7.48 1.59
N GLN A 4 32.84 7.89 0.40
CA GLN A 4 32.79 9.29 -0.01
C GLN A 4 31.32 9.67 -0.19
N ILE A 5 30.85 10.57 0.67
CA ILE A 5 29.52 11.17 0.58
C ILE A 5 29.50 12.00 -0.71
N LYS A 6 28.47 11.80 -1.55
CA LYS A 6 28.28 12.55 -2.79
C LYS A 6 28.15 14.05 -2.50
N THR A 7 28.72 14.90 -3.35
CA THR A 7 28.55 16.36 -3.28
C THR A 7 27.06 16.74 -3.23
N GLY A 8 26.70 17.68 -2.34
CA GLY A 8 25.31 18.08 -2.07
C GLY A 8 24.58 17.20 -1.04
N TYR A 9 25.28 16.29 -0.36
CA TYR A 9 24.75 15.46 0.71
C TYR A 9 25.60 15.59 1.98
N LYS A 10 24.96 15.37 3.13
CA LYS A 10 25.59 15.33 4.45
C LYS A 10 25.24 14.05 5.19
N LYS A 11 26.15 13.60 6.06
CA LYS A 11 25.90 12.47 6.98
C LYS A 11 25.27 12.97 8.27
N THR A 12 24.22 12.31 8.72
CA THR A 12 23.48 12.59 9.96
C THR A 12 23.31 11.30 10.78
N GLU A 13 22.67 11.39 11.93
CA GLU A 13 22.36 10.24 12.78
C GLU A 13 21.36 9.25 12.17
N ILE A 14 20.59 9.67 11.15
CA ILE A 14 19.60 8.83 10.45
C ILE A 14 20.03 8.41 9.04
N GLY A 15 21.25 8.75 8.63
CA GLY A 15 21.80 8.35 7.33
C GLY A 15 22.40 9.51 6.54
N VAL A 16 22.56 9.31 5.23
CA VAL A 16 23.02 10.36 4.31
C VAL A 16 21.80 11.04 3.71
N ILE A 17 21.71 12.37 3.85
CA ILE A 17 20.57 13.18 3.38
C ILE A 17 21.07 14.38 2.56
N PRO A 18 20.22 15.00 1.73
CA PRO A 18 20.59 16.25 1.05
C PRO A 18 21.07 17.33 2.02
N GLU A 19 22.03 18.15 1.59
CA GLU A 19 22.68 19.14 2.44
C GLU A 19 21.71 20.20 2.97
N ASP A 20 20.68 20.53 2.20
CA ASP A 20 19.61 21.48 2.49
C ASP A 20 18.45 20.88 3.32
N TRP A 21 18.41 19.56 3.52
CA TRP A 21 17.39 18.91 4.35
C TRP A 21 17.73 18.97 5.84
N GLU A 22 16.71 18.90 6.70
CA GLU A 22 16.85 18.92 8.15
C GLU A 22 16.49 17.57 8.77
N VAL A 23 17.10 17.25 9.92
CA VAL A 23 16.66 16.14 10.77
C VAL A 23 15.78 16.73 11.88
N LYS A 24 14.55 16.25 11.99
CA LYS A 24 13.60 16.65 13.04
C LYS A 24 13.02 15.43 13.74
N LYS A 25 12.44 15.61 14.92
CA LYS A 25 11.52 14.64 15.53
C LYS A 25 10.12 14.81 14.97
N LEU A 26 9.33 13.74 14.96
CA LEU A 26 7.93 13.79 14.53
C LEU A 26 7.11 14.83 15.32
N GLY A 27 7.37 14.98 16.62
CA GLY A 27 6.72 16.01 17.45
C GLY A 27 7.08 17.46 17.12
N GLU A 28 8.08 17.69 16.28
CA GLU A 28 8.44 19.03 15.78
C GLU A 28 7.72 19.37 14.47
N VAL A 29 7.10 18.40 13.80
CA VAL A 29 6.47 18.58 12.47
C VAL A 29 4.98 18.28 12.46
N CYS A 30 4.46 17.60 13.49
CA CYS A 30 3.04 17.28 13.63
C CYS A 30 2.64 17.08 15.10
N ALA A 31 1.33 17.21 15.37
CA ALA A 31 0.69 16.72 16.58
C ALA A 31 -0.03 15.39 16.29
N MET A 32 -0.17 14.55 17.31
CA MET A 32 -0.88 13.28 17.22
C MET A 32 -1.87 13.14 18.37
N LYS A 33 -3.10 12.75 18.07
CA LYS A 33 -4.15 12.54 19.08
C LYS A 33 -5.03 11.37 18.70
N SER A 34 -5.38 10.51 19.66
CA SER A 34 -6.45 9.52 19.45
C SER A 34 -7.77 10.22 19.14
N GLY A 35 -8.56 9.59 18.27
CA GLY A 35 -9.93 10.00 18.00
C GLY A 35 -10.87 9.83 19.20
N GLU A 36 -12.16 9.91 18.92
CA GLU A 36 -13.21 9.89 19.95
C GLU A 36 -13.81 8.50 20.15
N GLY A 37 -14.21 8.22 21.39
CA GLY A 37 -14.96 7.01 21.73
C GLY A 37 -16.23 6.86 20.91
N ILE A 38 -16.47 5.67 20.36
CA ILE A 38 -17.71 5.34 19.67
C ILE A 38 -18.16 3.90 19.94
N THR A 39 -19.46 3.70 20.13
CA THR A 39 -20.05 2.36 20.33
C THR A 39 -20.36 1.70 18.99
N SER A 40 -20.31 0.36 18.95
CA SER A 40 -20.62 -0.40 17.73
C SER A 40 -22.06 -0.17 17.23
N GLN A 41 -23.01 0.15 18.10
CA GLN A 41 -24.39 0.47 17.68
C GLN A 41 -24.49 1.79 16.89
N SER A 42 -23.47 2.65 16.98
CA SER A 42 -23.43 3.93 16.27
C SER A 42 -22.71 3.83 14.93
N ILE A 43 -22.26 2.64 14.54
CA ILE A 43 -21.54 2.35 13.30
C ILE A 43 -22.41 1.41 12.46
N ASP A 44 -22.67 1.79 11.21
CA ASP A 44 -23.48 1.00 10.26
C ASP A 44 -22.88 1.06 8.84
N GLU A 45 -23.59 0.52 7.85
CA GLU A 45 -23.16 0.50 6.44
C GLU A 45 -23.80 1.61 5.57
N HIS A 46 -24.64 2.46 6.15
CA HIS A 46 -25.55 3.33 5.38
C HIS A 46 -25.48 4.81 5.78
N SER A 47 -24.87 5.12 6.92
CA SER A 47 -24.65 6.47 7.39
C SER A 47 -23.68 7.23 6.48
N GLU A 48 -23.66 8.55 6.61
CA GLU A 48 -22.97 9.43 5.66
C GLU A 48 -21.45 9.41 5.80
N TYR A 49 -20.93 9.46 7.04
CA TYR A 49 -19.50 9.72 7.26
C TYR A 49 -18.72 8.44 7.55
N PRO A 50 -17.61 8.16 6.85
CA PRO A 50 -16.78 7.00 7.15
C PRO A 50 -16.20 7.09 8.56
N CYS A 51 -16.21 5.96 9.27
CA CYS A 51 -15.63 5.81 10.60
C CYS A 51 -14.36 4.96 10.53
N TYR A 52 -13.25 5.51 10.96
CA TYR A 52 -11.94 4.86 10.95
C TYR A 52 -11.50 4.50 12.37
N GLY A 53 -10.93 3.31 12.54
CA GLY A 53 -10.28 2.90 13.79
C GLY A 53 -8.90 2.28 13.55
N GLY A 54 -8.47 1.38 14.45
CA GLY A 54 -7.13 0.78 14.42
C GLY A 54 -6.79 0.00 13.15
N ASN A 55 -7.80 -0.56 12.48
CA ASN A 55 -7.64 -1.41 11.30
C ASN A 55 -8.11 -0.74 9.99
N GLY A 56 -8.28 0.58 9.98
CA GLY A 56 -8.84 1.31 8.83
C GLY A 56 -10.36 1.52 8.95
N LEU A 57 -11.07 1.49 7.82
CA LEU A 57 -12.51 1.75 7.74
C LEU A 57 -13.29 0.68 8.54
N ARG A 58 -14.14 1.13 9.46
CA ARG A 58 -14.99 0.31 10.34
C ARG A 58 -16.46 0.27 9.93
N GLY A 59 -16.87 1.17 9.04
CA GLY A 59 -18.27 1.43 8.68
C GLY A 59 -18.51 2.94 8.62
N PHE A 60 -19.73 3.37 8.88
CA PHE A 60 -20.17 4.75 8.74
C PHE A 60 -20.95 5.25 9.96
N THR A 61 -20.94 6.56 10.16
CA THR A 61 -21.53 7.25 11.30
C THR A 61 -22.29 8.49 10.86
N LYS A 62 -23.32 8.89 11.64
CA LYS A 62 -24.12 10.09 11.37
C LYS A 62 -23.41 11.41 11.67
N ARG A 63 -22.28 11.36 12.40
CA ARG A 63 -21.45 12.52 12.76
C ARG A 63 -20.01 12.30 12.29
N PHE A 64 -19.29 13.39 12.05
CA PHE A 64 -17.86 13.40 11.77
C PHE A 64 -17.11 14.14 12.89
N THR A 65 -15.81 13.92 12.99
CA THR A 65 -14.92 14.66 13.92
C THR A 65 -13.88 15.50 13.20
N HIS A 66 -13.59 15.18 11.94
CA HIS A 66 -12.58 15.85 11.15
C HIS A 66 -13.09 16.09 9.73
N ASP A 67 -12.64 17.19 9.12
CA ASP A 67 -12.85 17.51 7.71
C ASP A 67 -11.51 17.95 7.11
N GLY A 68 -11.14 17.41 5.96
CA GLY A 68 -9.88 17.68 5.27
C GLY A 68 -9.01 16.44 5.11
N ARG A 69 -7.70 16.65 4.91
CA ARG A 69 -6.72 15.59 4.63
C ARG A 69 -5.88 15.29 5.85
N TYR A 70 -5.84 14.01 6.24
CA TYR A 70 -5.09 13.56 7.41
C TYR A 70 -4.44 12.20 7.15
N ALA A 71 -3.35 11.94 7.87
CA ALA A 71 -2.89 10.58 8.07
C ALA A 71 -3.52 10.02 9.36
N LEU A 72 -3.96 8.77 9.32
CA LEU A 72 -4.40 8.03 10.50
C LEU A 72 -3.43 6.88 10.79
N ILE A 73 -3.08 6.70 12.06
CA ILE A 73 -2.25 5.59 12.53
C ILE A 73 -3.11 4.65 13.38
N GLY A 74 -3.08 3.36 13.06
CA GLY A 74 -3.74 2.34 13.86
C GLY A 74 -3.05 2.19 15.23
N ARG A 75 -3.77 2.44 16.33
CA ARG A 75 -3.16 2.44 17.68
C ARG A 75 -3.06 1.06 18.33
N GLN A 76 -4.03 0.20 18.05
CA GLN A 76 -4.23 -1.07 18.74
C GLN A 76 -4.76 -2.12 17.77
N GLY A 77 -4.44 -3.39 18.06
CA GLY A 77 -4.94 -4.55 17.31
C GLY A 77 -3.93 -5.09 16.30
N ALA A 78 -4.38 -6.00 15.45
CA ALA A 78 -3.53 -6.72 14.49
C ALA A 78 -2.81 -5.79 13.48
N LEU A 79 -3.39 -4.63 13.17
CA LEU A 79 -2.80 -3.62 12.27
C LEU A 79 -2.23 -2.42 13.02
N CYS A 80 -1.82 -2.59 14.27
CA CYS A 80 -1.13 -1.56 15.05
C CYS A 80 0.08 -0.99 14.28
N GLY A 81 0.16 0.33 14.16
CA GLY A 81 1.18 1.04 13.40
C GLY A 81 0.90 1.18 11.90
N ASN A 82 -0.19 0.61 11.36
CA ASN A 82 -0.59 0.85 9.99
C ASN A 82 -0.98 2.32 9.77
N VAL A 83 -0.66 2.88 8.61
CA VAL A 83 -0.87 4.30 8.28
C VAL A 83 -1.76 4.44 7.04
N SER A 84 -2.93 5.04 7.19
CA SER A 84 -3.86 5.34 6.10
C SER A 84 -3.92 6.84 5.81
N ASN A 85 -4.10 7.20 4.54
CA ASN A 85 -4.50 8.55 4.15
C ASN A 85 -6.03 8.62 4.16
N VAL A 86 -6.59 9.70 4.70
CA VAL A 86 -8.03 9.98 4.68
C VAL A 86 -8.28 11.40 4.22
N GLU A 87 -9.35 11.58 3.46
CA GLU A 87 -9.76 12.88 2.92
C GLU A 87 -11.27 13.08 3.08
N GLY A 88 -11.67 14.33 3.31
CA GLY A 88 -13.05 14.76 3.47
C GLY A 88 -13.53 14.64 4.92
N LYS A 89 -14.84 14.54 5.10
CA LYS A 89 -15.47 14.42 6.42
C LYS A 89 -15.44 12.98 6.89
N PHE A 90 -14.88 12.74 8.07
CA PHE A 90 -14.82 11.41 8.66
C PHE A 90 -14.86 11.43 10.19
N PHE A 91 -15.17 10.27 10.75
CA PHE A 91 -15.10 10.01 12.18
C PHE A 91 -13.84 9.21 12.51
N ALA A 92 -12.91 9.78 13.28
CA ALA A 92 -11.81 9.03 13.89
C ALA A 92 -12.24 8.45 15.24
N SER A 93 -12.17 7.12 15.37
CA SER A 93 -12.43 6.43 16.63
C SER A 93 -11.23 6.52 17.58
N GLU A 94 -11.41 6.15 18.84
CA GLU A 94 -10.38 6.11 19.89
C GLU A 94 -9.12 5.29 19.52
N HIS A 95 -9.30 4.32 18.61
CA HIS A 95 -8.24 3.44 18.12
C HIS A 95 -7.53 3.97 16.86
N ALA A 96 -8.00 5.07 16.26
CA ALA A 96 -7.30 5.79 15.20
C ALA A 96 -6.58 7.01 15.81
N VAL A 97 -5.27 7.09 15.63
CA VAL A 97 -4.49 8.28 15.97
C VAL A 97 -4.48 9.20 14.75
N VAL A 98 -5.04 10.39 14.90
CA VAL A 98 -5.06 11.43 13.87
C VAL A 98 -3.72 12.18 13.92
N VAL A 99 -3.06 12.30 12.77
CA VAL A 99 -1.84 13.08 12.59
C VAL A 99 -2.21 14.45 12.03
N THR A 100 -2.00 15.49 12.84
CA THR A 100 -2.25 16.88 12.46
C THR A 100 -0.93 17.56 12.10
N PRO A 101 -0.65 17.84 10.82
CA PRO A 101 0.60 18.48 10.41
C PRO A 101 0.69 19.92 10.94
N PHE A 102 1.89 20.40 11.23
CA PHE A 102 2.12 21.83 11.45
C PHE A 102 2.20 22.59 10.11
N ALA A 103 2.16 23.92 10.17
CA ALA A 103 2.00 24.79 9.00
C ALA A 103 3.00 24.49 7.86
N GLN A 104 4.25 24.16 8.20
CA GLN A 104 5.34 23.89 7.25
C GLN A 104 5.46 22.42 6.82
N THR A 105 4.52 21.57 7.23
CA THR A 105 4.51 20.14 6.92
C THR A 105 3.36 19.84 5.97
N ASP A 106 3.65 19.17 4.86
CA ASP A 106 2.62 18.60 3.98
C ASP A 106 2.23 17.20 4.48
N VAL A 107 0.94 16.98 4.73
CA VAL A 107 0.45 15.67 5.20
C VAL A 107 0.52 14.59 4.13
N GLN A 108 0.38 14.94 2.86
CA GLN A 108 0.49 14.00 1.74
C GLN A 108 1.92 13.50 1.59
N TRP A 109 2.91 14.32 1.96
CA TRP A 109 4.30 13.91 2.06
C TRP A 109 4.59 13.12 3.35
N LEU A 110 4.07 13.59 4.49
CA LEU A 110 4.32 12.95 5.78
C LEU A 110 3.72 11.53 5.84
N THR A 111 2.61 11.28 5.15
CA THR A 111 1.94 9.98 5.15
C THR A 111 2.83 8.83 4.64
N PRO A 112 3.43 8.87 3.43
CA PRO A 112 4.35 7.84 2.98
C PRO A 112 5.61 7.76 3.84
N VAL A 113 6.11 8.89 4.38
CA VAL A 113 7.23 8.88 5.34
C VAL A 113 6.87 8.03 6.57
N LEU A 114 5.70 8.24 7.17
CA LEU A 114 5.23 7.45 8.31
C LEU A 114 5.06 5.95 7.98
N ARG A 115 4.66 5.62 6.75
CA ARG A 115 4.58 4.23 6.28
C ARG A 115 5.96 3.57 6.22
N GLU A 116 6.95 4.26 5.66
CA GLU A 116 8.32 3.75 5.55
C GLU A 116 9.00 3.59 6.92
N MET A 117 8.56 4.34 7.92
CA MET A 117 8.99 4.15 9.31
C MET A 117 8.48 2.85 9.94
N LYS A 118 7.58 2.09 9.28
CA LYS A 118 7.05 0.78 9.72
C LYS A 118 6.69 0.79 11.20
N LEU A 119 5.77 1.67 11.58
CA LEU A 119 5.52 2.01 13.00
C LEU A 119 5.12 0.82 13.87
N ASN A 120 4.63 -0.26 13.27
CA ASN A 120 4.34 -1.53 13.94
C ASN A 120 5.57 -2.10 14.67
N GLN A 121 6.79 -1.82 14.21
CA GLN A 121 8.02 -2.26 14.88
C GLN A 121 8.21 -1.65 16.28
N TYR A 122 7.50 -0.56 16.59
CA TYR A 122 7.57 0.12 17.87
C TYR A 122 6.46 -0.27 18.85
N SER A 123 5.56 -1.19 18.45
CA SER A 123 4.46 -1.65 19.30
C SER A 123 4.97 -2.38 20.54
N GLU A 124 4.31 -2.16 21.67
CA GLU A 124 4.62 -2.82 22.93
C GLU A 124 3.68 -4.02 23.13
N SER A 125 4.26 -5.16 23.53
CA SER A 125 3.60 -6.47 23.72
C SER A 125 3.17 -7.22 22.44
N SER A 126 3.42 -8.53 22.42
CA SER A 126 2.99 -9.45 21.37
C SER A 126 1.52 -9.86 21.48
N ALA A 127 0.91 -9.77 22.67
CA ALA A 127 -0.46 -10.23 22.92
C ALA A 127 -1.53 -9.15 22.64
N GLN A 128 -1.23 -7.88 22.94
CA GLN A 128 -2.05 -6.72 22.57
C GLN A 128 -1.12 -5.60 22.12
N PRO A 129 -0.77 -5.56 20.82
CA PRO A 129 0.14 -4.54 20.29
C PRO A 129 -0.46 -3.15 20.49
N GLY A 130 0.23 -2.31 21.26
CA GLY A 130 -0.14 -0.92 21.50
C GLY A 130 0.96 0.03 21.05
N LEU A 131 0.58 1.10 20.36
CA LEU A 131 1.52 2.16 19.96
C LEU A 131 1.43 3.35 20.91
N SER A 132 2.56 3.68 21.54
CA SER A 132 2.67 4.88 22.38
C SER A 132 2.87 6.12 21.52
N ILE A 133 1.94 7.08 21.59
CA ILE A 133 2.05 8.36 20.87
C ILE A 133 3.33 9.11 21.26
N SER A 134 3.67 9.13 22.56
CA SER A 134 4.88 9.82 23.02
C SER A 134 6.14 9.23 22.41
N LYS A 135 6.21 7.89 22.26
CA LYS A 135 7.32 7.21 21.61
C LYS A 135 7.40 7.54 20.12
N VAL A 136 6.28 7.53 19.41
CA VAL A 136 6.22 7.90 17.98
C VAL A 136 6.69 9.33 17.78
N LEU A 137 6.23 10.28 18.59
CA LEU A 137 6.63 11.68 18.48
C LEU A 137 8.14 11.93 18.71
N GLN A 138 8.87 10.99 19.33
CA GLN A 138 10.32 11.09 19.50
C GLN A 138 11.13 10.52 18.32
N LEU A 139 10.49 9.81 17.38
CA LEU A 139 11.18 9.27 16.22
C LEU A 139 11.68 10.39 15.32
N ARG A 140 12.86 10.20 14.73
CA ARG A 140 13.49 11.17 13.84
C ARG A 140 13.14 10.89 12.38
N LEU A 141 13.02 11.95 11.60
CA LEU A 141 12.86 11.91 10.15
C LEU A 141 13.76 12.97 9.50
N SER A 142 14.11 12.74 8.25
CA SER A 142 14.68 13.76 7.37
C SER A 142 13.55 14.45 6.63
N ILE A 143 13.55 15.79 6.61
CA ILE A 143 12.49 16.59 6.01
C ILE A 143 13.10 17.65 5.08
N PRO A 144 12.56 17.86 3.87
CA PRO A 144 12.90 19.01 3.04
C PRO A 144 12.54 20.31 3.75
N SER A 145 13.43 21.31 3.73
CA SER A 145 13.18 22.61 4.38
C SER A 145 12.04 23.39 3.72
N SER A 146 11.70 23.09 2.46
CA SER A 146 10.57 23.69 1.74
C SER A 146 9.33 22.79 1.78
N LYS A 147 8.18 23.35 2.19
CA LYS A 147 6.89 22.67 2.04
C LYS A 147 6.53 22.41 0.57
N GLN A 148 6.95 23.28 -0.35
CA GLN A 148 6.72 23.11 -1.78
C GLN A 148 7.43 21.87 -2.32
N GLU A 149 8.65 21.60 -1.86
CA GLU A 149 9.38 20.36 -2.21
C GLU A 149 8.68 19.12 -1.63
N GLN A 150 8.21 19.18 -0.38
CA GLN A 150 7.39 18.10 0.20
C GLN A 150 6.16 17.81 -0.67
N THR A 151 5.40 18.84 -1.06
CA THR A 151 4.24 18.70 -1.95
C THR A 151 4.62 18.10 -3.31
N ALA A 152 5.73 18.54 -3.91
CA ALA A 152 6.20 18.02 -5.20
C ALA A 152 6.58 16.53 -5.12
N ILE A 153 7.26 16.12 -4.04
CA ILE A 153 7.58 14.71 -3.79
C ILE A 153 6.30 13.90 -3.62
N ALA A 154 5.34 14.38 -2.82
CA ALA A 154 4.07 13.70 -2.59
C ALA A 154 3.25 13.54 -3.88
N ALA A 155 3.24 14.56 -4.74
CA ALA A 155 2.59 14.52 -6.05
C ALA A 155 3.24 13.47 -6.96
N ALA A 156 4.57 13.47 -7.07
CA ALA A 156 5.29 12.49 -7.88
C ALA A 156 5.02 11.04 -7.44
N LEU A 157 4.98 10.77 -6.12
CA LEU A 157 4.65 9.45 -5.59
C LEU A 157 3.19 9.07 -5.89
N SER A 158 2.27 10.03 -5.75
CA SER A 158 0.85 9.83 -6.02
C SER A 158 0.57 9.57 -7.50
N ASP A 159 1.32 10.20 -8.41
CA ASP A 159 1.24 9.96 -9.85
C ASP A 159 1.67 8.52 -10.21
N VAL A 160 2.69 8.00 -9.55
CA VAL A 160 3.13 6.60 -9.71
C VAL A 160 2.06 5.63 -9.19
N ASP A 161 1.50 5.88 -8.00
CA ASP A 161 0.43 5.06 -7.44
C ASP A 161 -0.82 5.07 -8.34
N ALA A 162 -1.17 6.22 -8.90
CA ALA A 162 -2.29 6.36 -9.84
C ALA A 162 -2.03 5.55 -11.13
N LEU A 163 -0.81 5.63 -11.68
CA LEU A 163 -0.42 4.85 -12.85
C LEU A 163 -0.49 3.34 -12.59
N MET A 164 -0.01 2.88 -11.43
CA MET A 164 -0.13 1.47 -11.03
C MET A 164 -1.60 1.03 -10.99
N GLY A 165 -2.47 1.82 -10.37
CA GLY A 165 -3.90 1.53 -10.33
C GLY A 165 -4.56 1.45 -11.71
N GLU A 166 -4.18 2.32 -12.64
CA GLU A 166 -4.69 2.27 -14.02
C GLU A 166 -4.17 1.05 -14.80
N LEU A 167 -2.90 0.66 -14.57
CA LEU A 167 -2.35 -0.55 -15.17
C LEU A 167 -3.05 -1.80 -14.67
N ASP A 168 -3.36 -1.91 -13.38
CA ASP A 168 -4.10 -3.04 -12.82
C ASP A 168 -5.51 -3.17 -13.41
N LYS A 169 -6.22 -2.03 -13.55
CA LYS A 169 -7.52 -1.99 -14.25
C LYS A 169 -7.41 -2.46 -15.70
N LEU A 170 -6.36 -2.04 -16.40
CA LEU A 170 -6.13 -2.43 -17.79
C LEU A 170 -5.81 -3.93 -17.91
N ILE A 171 -5.04 -4.48 -16.97
CA ILE A 171 -4.74 -5.92 -16.90
C ILE A 171 -6.03 -6.71 -16.68
N ALA A 172 -6.86 -6.32 -15.72
CA ALA A 172 -8.15 -6.96 -15.46
C ALA A 172 -9.04 -6.95 -16.71
N LYS A 173 -9.21 -5.77 -17.34
CA LYS A 173 -10.00 -5.63 -18.58
C LYS A 173 -9.48 -6.49 -19.72
N LYS A 174 -8.15 -6.58 -19.91
CA LYS A 174 -7.55 -7.44 -20.95
C LYS A 174 -7.76 -8.92 -20.66
N ARG A 175 -7.75 -9.35 -19.39
CA ARG A 175 -8.07 -10.73 -19.00
C ARG A 175 -9.52 -11.07 -19.31
N ASP A 176 -10.46 -10.18 -19.01
CA ASP A 176 -11.88 -10.39 -19.32
C ASP A 176 -12.14 -10.49 -20.83
N ILE A 177 -11.55 -9.58 -21.61
CA ILE A 177 -11.64 -9.61 -23.07
C ILE A 177 -11.04 -10.90 -23.62
N LYS A 178 -9.87 -11.34 -23.12
CA LYS A 178 -9.26 -12.60 -23.53
C LYS A 178 -10.19 -13.78 -23.23
N GLN A 179 -10.75 -13.85 -22.03
CA GLN A 179 -11.64 -14.93 -21.63
C GLN A 179 -12.90 -14.97 -22.49
N ALA A 180 -13.57 -13.84 -22.68
CA ALA A 180 -14.76 -13.75 -23.53
C ALA A 180 -14.43 -14.11 -24.99
N THR A 181 -13.30 -13.62 -25.51
CA THR A 181 -12.85 -13.91 -26.87
C THR A 181 -12.54 -15.40 -27.05
N MET A 182 -11.88 -16.04 -26.09
CA MET A 182 -11.64 -17.49 -26.10
C MET A 182 -12.96 -18.26 -26.18
N GLN A 183 -13.96 -17.89 -25.38
CA GLN A 183 -15.27 -18.54 -25.41
C GLN A 183 -16.00 -18.38 -26.74
N GLN A 184 -15.74 -17.31 -27.50
CA GLN A 184 -16.32 -17.10 -28.82
C GLN A 184 -15.54 -17.81 -29.93
N LEU A 185 -14.20 -17.68 -29.93
CA LEU A 185 -13.35 -18.18 -31.01
C LEU A 185 -13.05 -19.67 -30.89
N LEU A 186 -12.74 -20.18 -29.68
CA LEU A 186 -12.38 -21.59 -29.47
C LEU A 186 -13.58 -22.53 -29.47
N THR A 187 -14.80 -21.99 -29.49
CA THR A 187 -16.04 -22.77 -29.68
C THR A 187 -16.63 -22.60 -31.07
N GLY A 188 -15.98 -21.81 -31.94
CA GLY A 188 -16.47 -21.53 -33.29
C GLY A 188 -17.71 -20.63 -33.36
N LYS A 189 -18.28 -20.18 -32.23
CA LYS A 189 -19.44 -19.25 -32.19
C LYS A 189 -19.18 -17.97 -32.99
N LYS A 190 -17.95 -17.47 -32.95
CA LYS A 190 -17.46 -16.41 -33.85
C LYS A 190 -16.22 -16.91 -34.58
N ARG A 191 -16.16 -16.66 -35.88
CA ARG A 191 -15.02 -16.97 -36.75
C ARG A 191 -14.33 -15.67 -37.16
N LEU A 192 -13.01 -15.74 -37.38
CA LEU A 192 -12.26 -14.65 -38.00
C LEU A 192 -12.57 -14.59 -39.50
N VAL A 193 -12.43 -13.40 -40.08
CA VAL A 193 -12.64 -13.19 -41.52
C VAL A 193 -11.69 -14.09 -42.31
N GLY A 194 -12.19 -14.74 -43.36
CA GLY A 194 -11.43 -15.68 -44.19
C GLY A 194 -11.49 -17.14 -43.73
N PHE A 195 -12.16 -17.46 -42.62
CA PHE A 195 -12.28 -18.84 -42.12
C PHE A 195 -13.74 -19.31 -42.10
N SER A 196 -14.09 -20.27 -42.97
CA SER A 196 -15.45 -20.82 -43.08
C SER A 196 -15.55 -22.35 -43.03
N GLY A 197 -14.42 -23.07 -43.00
CA GLY A 197 -14.43 -24.54 -42.97
C GLY A 197 -15.08 -25.13 -41.72
N GLU A 198 -15.79 -26.24 -41.92
CA GLU A 198 -16.47 -27.02 -40.87
C GLU A 198 -15.47 -27.56 -39.83
N TRP A 199 -15.93 -27.66 -38.58
CA TRP A 199 -15.12 -28.22 -37.49
C TRP A 199 -15.43 -29.72 -37.32
N ALA A 200 -14.38 -30.52 -37.20
CA ALA A 200 -14.49 -31.94 -36.88
C ALA A 200 -14.14 -32.20 -35.41
N VAL A 201 -14.87 -33.12 -34.78
CA VAL A 201 -14.53 -33.61 -33.44
C VAL A 201 -13.38 -34.62 -33.56
N LYS A 202 -12.31 -34.42 -32.78
CA LYS A 202 -11.08 -35.22 -32.80
C LYS A 202 -10.65 -35.57 -31.37
N ARG A 203 -10.06 -36.75 -31.18
CA ARG A 203 -9.42 -37.10 -29.90
C ARG A 203 -8.05 -36.43 -29.81
N LEU A 204 -7.65 -35.98 -28.61
CA LEU A 204 -6.34 -35.34 -28.40
C LEU A 204 -5.16 -36.22 -28.85
N GLY A 205 -5.24 -37.54 -28.65
CA GLY A 205 -4.20 -38.48 -29.11
C GLY A 205 -4.07 -38.61 -30.63
N GLU A 206 -5.07 -38.13 -31.41
CA GLU A 206 -4.94 -38.00 -32.87
C GLU A 206 -4.13 -36.76 -33.27
N LEU A 207 -3.99 -35.78 -32.36
CA LEU A 207 -3.37 -34.48 -32.62
C LEU A 207 -1.98 -34.34 -32.01
N ALA A 208 -1.71 -35.00 -30.89
CA ALA A 208 -0.46 -34.88 -30.17
C ALA A 208 -0.08 -36.16 -29.42
N THR A 209 1.22 -36.36 -29.24
CA THR A 209 1.79 -37.36 -28.32
C THR A 209 1.96 -36.72 -26.94
N PHE A 210 1.55 -37.43 -25.90
CA PHE A 210 1.60 -36.96 -24.51
C PHE A 210 2.62 -37.79 -23.72
N PHE A 211 3.39 -37.12 -22.87
CA PHE A 211 4.36 -37.74 -21.96
C PHE A 211 4.00 -37.37 -20.52
N SER A 212 4.23 -38.30 -19.59
CA SER A 212 4.22 -37.97 -18.16
C SER A 212 5.53 -37.31 -17.77
N GLY A 213 5.51 -36.48 -16.74
CA GLY A 213 6.73 -36.02 -16.09
C GLY A 213 7.49 -37.16 -15.41
N GLY A 214 8.71 -36.87 -14.99
CA GLY A 214 9.51 -37.72 -14.13
C GLY A 214 10.14 -36.89 -13.01
N THR A 215 10.19 -37.44 -11.81
CA THR A 215 10.87 -36.80 -10.68
C THR A 215 12.26 -37.44 -10.54
N PRO A 216 13.36 -36.70 -10.77
CA PRO A 216 14.70 -37.23 -10.53
C PRO A 216 14.90 -37.53 -9.04
N SER A 217 15.81 -38.45 -8.72
CA SER A 217 16.10 -38.80 -7.32
C SER A 217 16.76 -37.62 -6.60
N THR A 218 16.18 -37.21 -5.47
CA THR A 218 16.73 -36.17 -4.58
C THR A 218 18.07 -36.56 -3.95
N SER A 219 18.41 -37.86 -3.96
CA SER A 219 19.68 -38.37 -3.44
C SER A 219 20.89 -38.11 -4.34
N VAL A 220 20.67 -37.71 -5.61
CA VAL A 220 21.74 -37.46 -6.57
C VAL A 220 21.86 -35.96 -6.80
N ALA A 221 22.81 -35.33 -6.10
CA ALA A 221 23.00 -33.88 -6.13
C ALA A 221 23.29 -33.33 -7.54
N GLU A 222 23.93 -34.13 -8.40
CA GLU A 222 24.27 -33.79 -9.79
C GLU A 222 23.04 -33.58 -10.69
N TYR A 223 21.86 -34.05 -10.30
CA TYR A 223 20.61 -33.85 -11.05
C TYR A 223 19.97 -32.47 -10.83
N TYR A 224 20.49 -31.67 -9.90
CA TYR A 224 19.95 -30.37 -9.53
C TYR A 224 20.95 -29.24 -9.81
N ASN A 225 20.45 -28.01 -9.96
CA ASN A 225 21.23 -26.81 -10.34
C ASN A 225 21.69 -26.75 -11.81
N GLY A 226 20.94 -27.37 -12.72
CA GLY A 226 21.10 -27.20 -14.17
C GLY A 226 20.39 -25.95 -14.71
N ASN A 227 20.45 -25.76 -16.04
CA ASN A 227 19.82 -24.65 -16.76
C ASN A 227 18.48 -25.01 -17.43
N ILE A 228 17.97 -26.22 -17.17
CA ILE A 228 16.65 -26.65 -17.66
C ILE A 228 15.61 -26.18 -16.62
N PRO A 229 14.62 -25.36 -17.01
CA PRO A 229 13.57 -24.85 -16.12
C PRO A 229 12.74 -25.93 -15.44
#